data_AF-A0A9Q0VPI6-F1
#
_entry.id   AF-A0A9Q0VPI6-F1
#
_cell.length_a   1.000
_cell.length_b   1.000
_cell.length_c   1.000
_cell.angle_alpha   90.00
_cell.angle_beta   90.00
_cell.angle_gamma   90.00
#
_symmetry.space_group_name_H-M   'P 1'
#
loop_
_entity.id
_entity.type
_entity.pdbx_description
1 polymer ?
#
loop_
_entity_poly.entity_id
_entity_poly.type
_entity_poly.pdbx_seq_one_letter_code
_entity_poly.pdbx_strand_id
1 'polypeptide(L)'
;MWQVKATLKGSLKLRFEASDDPLEKITTAEAIRTLIDHYRTSQYCYAAREKVEEISKVRGDVLESGGSQASFLMQAFTLTKRSFMNMSRDFGYYWLRLVIYIVVTICIGTIYLNVGTGYSSILARGSCASFVFGFVTFMSIGGFPSFVEEMKVFQRERLNGHYGVAAFVISNTLSAMPFLIMITFISGTVCYFMVNLHPGFDHYLFFVLCLYASVTVVESLMMVIASIVPNFLMGIIIGAGIQGIFMLVSGYFRLPNDIPKPVWRYPMSYISFHFCRDNTKMI
;
A
#
# COMPACT_ATOMS: atom_id res chain seq x y z
N MET A 1 -33.12 27.56 -58.61
CA MET A 1 -32.48 26.74 -57.55
C MET A 1 -32.55 27.36 -56.14
N TRP A 2 -32.52 28.69 -55.99
CA TRP A 2 -32.59 29.35 -54.68
C TRP A 2 -33.96 29.28 -53.97
N GLN A 3 -35.08 29.37 -54.70
CA GLN A 3 -36.40 29.27 -54.07
C GLN A 3 -36.69 27.86 -53.51
N VAL A 4 -36.33 26.80 -54.24
CA VAL A 4 -36.53 25.42 -53.78
C VAL A 4 -35.76 25.12 -52.48
N LYS A 5 -34.55 25.69 -52.32
CA LYS A 5 -33.76 25.58 -51.08
C LYS A 5 -34.42 26.30 -49.90
N ALA A 6 -35.03 27.46 -50.13
CA ALA A 6 -35.74 28.20 -49.08
C ALA A 6 -37.02 27.48 -48.65
N THR A 7 -37.78 26.92 -49.61
CA THR A 7 -38.99 26.14 -49.34
C THR A 7 -38.67 24.83 -48.61
N LEU A 8 -37.61 24.12 -48.98
CA LEU A 8 -37.14 22.93 -48.27
C LEU A 8 -36.69 23.26 -46.84
N LYS A 9 -35.96 24.38 -46.65
CA LYS A 9 -35.50 24.81 -45.32
C LYS A 9 -36.68 25.24 -44.42
N GLY A 10 -37.69 25.89 -44.99
CA GLY A 10 -38.93 26.24 -44.28
C GLY A 10 -39.77 25.02 -43.92
N SER A 11 -39.88 24.05 -44.83
CA SER A 11 -40.57 22.77 -44.60
C SER A 11 -39.87 21.90 -43.56
N LEU A 12 -38.53 21.85 -43.56
CA LEU A 12 -37.75 21.15 -42.53
C LEU A 12 -37.87 21.82 -41.16
N LYS A 13 -37.93 23.16 -41.11
CA LYS A 13 -38.12 23.91 -39.86
C LYS A 13 -39.52 23.67 -39.27
N LEU A 14 -40.56 23.71 -40.11
CA LEU A 14 -41.93 23.36 -39.71
C LEU A 14 -42.07 21.89 -39.28
N ARG A 15 -41.30 20.97 -39.86
CA ARG A 15 -41.29 19.55 -39.47
C ARG A 15 -40.56 19.29 -38.14
N PHE A 16 -39.58 20.14 -37.79
CA PHE A 16 -38.94 20.12 -36.48
C PHE A 16 -39.81 20.77 -35.39
N GLU A 17 -40.63 21.77 -35.74
CA GLU A 17 -41.59 22.41 -34.81
C GLU A 17 -42.92 21.65 -34.67
N ALA A 18 -43.17 20.62 -35.50
CA ALA A 18 -44.41 19.84 -35.51
C ALA A 18 -44.25 18.39 -35.02
N SER A 19 -43.24 18.12 -34.18
CA SER A 19 -43.28 16.96 -33.29
C SER A 19 -43.78 17.44 -31.93
N ASP A 20 -45.09 17.68 -31.83
CA ASP A 20 -45.79 17.91 -30.56
C ASP A 20 -45.84 16.59 -29.77
N ASP A 21 -44.67 16.04 -29.43
CA ASP A 21 -44.57 14.96 -28.47
C ASP A 21 -44.76 15.59 -27.08
N PRO A 22 -45.85 15.30 -26.35
CA PRO A 22 -46.09 15.85 -25.02
C PRO A 22 -44.99 15.50 -24.00
N LEU A 23 -44.07 14.58 -24.36
CA LEU A 23 -42.89 14.23 -23.59
C LEU A 23 -41.76 15.27 -23.64
N GLU A 24 -41.63 16.11 -24.67
CA GLU A 24 -40.56 17.12 -24.73
C GLU A 24 -40.81 18.32 -23.80
N LYS A 25 -42.07 18.57 -23.43
CA LYS A 25 -42.47 19.69 -22.56
C LYS A 25 -42.43 19.36 -21.06
N ILE A 26 -42.27 18.10 -20.71
CA ILE A 26 -42.28 17.64 -19.32
C ILE A 26 -40.84 17.60 -18.82
N THR A 27 -40.56 18.31 -17.73
CA THR A 27 -39.23 18.25 -17.10
C THR A 27 -38.96 16.82 -16.60
N THR A 28 -37.71 16.35 -16.67
CA THR A 28 -37.34 14.98 -16.25
C THR A 28 -37.79 14.65 -14.83
N ALA A 29 -37.77 15.63 -13.93
CA ALA A 29 -38.26 15.50 -12.56
C ALA A 29 -39.78 15.27 -12.46
N GLU A 30 -40.55 15.90 -13.34
CA GLU A 30 -42.01 15.83 -13.37
C GLU A 30 -42.49 14.52 -14.01
N ALA A 31 -41.81 14.07 -15.07
CA ALA A 31 -42.01 12.73 -15.64
C ALA A 31 -41.74 11.61 -14.61
N ILE A 32 -40.64 11.72 -13.85
CA ILE A 32 -40.32 10.77 -12.76
C ILE A 32 -41.44 10.76 -11.71
N ARG A 33 -41.96 11.93 -11.32
CA ARG A 33 -43.05 12.04 -10.32
C ARG A 33 -44.33 11.36 -10.81
N THR A 34 -44.75 11.65 -12.04
CA THR A 34 -45.96 11.05 -12.61
C THR A 34 -45.84 9.53 -12.72
N LEU A 35 -44.67 9.01 -13.14
CA LEU A 35 -44.42 7.57 -13.20
C LEU A 35 -44.44 6.90 -11.80
N ILE A 36 -43.87 7.55 -10.78
CA ILE A 36 -43.92 7.05 -9.41
C ILE A 36 -45.35 7.00 -8.88
N ASP A 37 -46.15 8.03 -9.15
CA ASP A 37 -47.53 8.11 -8.67
C ASP A 37 -48.44 7.06 -9.35
N HIS A 38 -48.28 6.87 -10.66
CA HIS A 38 -48.92 5.78 -11.38
C HIS A 38 -48.45 4.40 -10.90
N TYR A 39 -47.16 4.20 -10.65
CA TYR A 39 -46.68 2.93 -10.12
C TYR A 39 -47.31 2.63 -8.75
N ARG A 40 -47.38 3.62 -7.85
CA ARG A 40 -47.96 3.47 -6.51
C ARG A 40 -49.43 3.05 -6.53
N THR A 41 -50.21 3.55 -7.49
CA THR A 41 -51.64 3.23 -7.66
C THR A 41 -51.88 2.00 -8.53
N SER A 42 -50.87 1.53 -9.27
CA SER A 42 -50.98 0.36 -10.14
C SER A 42 -51.09 -0.97 -9.39
N GLN A 43 -51.74 -1.93 -10.02
CA GLN A 43 -51.85 -3.31 -9.54
C GLN A 43 -50.47 -3.99 -9.37
N TYR A 44 -49.44 -3.57 -10.11
CA TYR A 44 -48.07 -4.07 -9.98
C TYR A 44 -47.44 -3.76 -8.62
N CYS A 45 -47.70 -2.58 -8.06
CA CYS A 45 -47.21 -2.20 -6.73
C CYS A 45 -47.87 -3.05 -5.65
N TYR A 46 -49.18 -3.31 -5.77
CA TYR A 46 -49.89 -4.21 -4.86
C TYR A 46 -49.36 -5.64 -4.92
N ALA A 47 -49.21 -6.20 -6.13
CA ALA A 47 -48.67 -7.55 -6.31
C ALA A 47 -47.22 -7.69 -5.82
N ALA A 48 -46.38 -6.67 -6.01
CA ALA A 48 -45.02 -6.68 -5.48
C ALA A 48 -44.99 -6.63 -3.95
N ARG A 49 -45.86 -5.81 -3.33
CA ARG A 49 -45.98 -5.72 -1.87
C ARG A 49 -46.49 -7.02 -1.26
N GLU A 50 -47.50 -7.62 -1.88
CA GLU A 50 -48.04 -8.93 -1.45
C GLU A 50 -46.94 -10.00 -1.49
N LYS A 51 -46.15 -10.09 -2.57
CA LYS A 51 -45.01 -11.01 -2.65
C LYS A 51 -43.95 -10.75 -1.58
N VAL A 52 -43.62 -9.48 -1.29
CA VAL A 52 -42.67 -9.14 -0.23
C VAL A 52 -43.22 -9.56 1.13
N GLU A 53 -44.52 -9.37 1.38
CA GLU A 53 -45.15 -9.76 2.62
C GLU A 53 -45.20 -11.29 2.78
N GLU A 54 -45.51 -12.02 1.71
CA GLU A 54 -45.42 -13.49 1.67
C GLU A 54 -44.00 -13.97 1.99
N ILE A 55 -42.98 -13.40 1.34
CA ILE A 55 -41.56 -13.73 1.60
C ILE A 55 -41.19 -13.39 3.05
N SER A 56 -41.73 -12.32 3.64
CA SER A 56 -41.46 -11.95 5.03
C SER A 56 -42.10 -12.91 6.05
N LYS A 57 -43.25 -13.51 5.69
CA LYS A 57 -43.96 -14.52 6.50
C LYS A 57 -43.28 -15.88 6.43
N VAL A 58 -42.59 -16.17 5.32
CA VAL A 58 -41.69 -17.31 5.24
C VAL A 58 -40.50 -17.03 6.15
N ARG A 59 -40.56 -17.60 7.37
CA ARG A 59 -39.44 -17.66 8.30
C ARG A 59 -38.41 -18.65 7.74
N GLY A 60 -37.79 -18.30 6.62
CA GLY A 60 -36.63 -19.01 6.14
C GLY A 60 -35.57 -18.94 7.24
N ASP A 61 -34.88 -20.04 7.51
CA ASP A 61 -33.60 -19.95 8.17
C ASP A 61 -32.83 -18.86 7.45
N VAL A 62 -32.28 -17.90 8.21
CA VAL A 62 -31.33 -16.96 7.65
C VAL A 62 -30.30 -17.86 6.99
N LEU A 63 -30.29 -17.90 5.66
CA LEU A 63 -29.16 -18.40 4.89
C LEU A 63 -28.06 -17.44 5.31
N GLU A 64 -27.38 -17.76 6.41
CA GLU A 64 -26.10 -17.16 6.72
C GLU A 64 -25.34 -17.37 5.43
N SER A 65 -25.08 -16.26 4.73
CA SER A 65 -24.20 -16.24 3.58
C SER A 65 -22.92 -16.86 4.09
N GLY A 66 -22.78 -18.18 3.89
CA GLY A 66 -21.76 -18.97 4.54
C GLY A 66 -20.46 -18.30 4.18
N GLY A 67 -19.81 -17.70 5.18
CA GLY A 67 -18.46 -17.22 5.01
C GLY A 67 -17.61 -18.35 4.46
N SER A 68 -16.47 -18.01 3.87
CA SER A 68 -15.60 -19.01 3.23
C SER A 68 -15.49 -20.32 4.03
N GLN A 69 -15.89 -21.41 3.38
CA GLN A 69 -15.92 -22.79 3.90
C GLN A 69 -14.51 -23.36 4.13
N ALA A 70 -13.46 -22.63 3.73
CA ALA A 70 -12.07 -23.06 3.88
C ALA A 70 -11.52 -22.68 5.25
N SER A 71 -10.72 -23.57 5.86
CA SER A 71 -9.96 -23.28 7.08
C SER A 71 -9.06 -22.05 6.91
N PHE A 72 -8.86 -21.29 7.99
CA PHE A 72 -8.00 -20.09 8.02
C PHE A 72 -6.61 -20.33 7.39
N LEU A 73 -5.99 -21.49 7.68
CA LEU A 73 -4.68 -21.85 7.12
C LEU A 73 -4.74 -22.14 5.62
N MET A 74 -5.81 -22.77 5.15
CA MET A 74 -6.02 -23.05 3.72
C MET A 74 -6.22 -21.73 2.94
N GLN A 75 -7.00 -20.80 3.51
CA GLN A 75 -7.18 -19.46 2.97
C GLN A 75 -5.83 -18.73 2.91
N ALA A 76 -5.09 -18.71 4.03
CA ALA A 76 -3.81 -18.02 4.11
C ALA A 76 -2.77 -18.61 3.15
N PHE A 77 -2.65 -19.94 3.07
CA PHE A 77 -1.71 -20.58 2.16
C PHE A 77 -2.04 -20.31 0.69
N THR A 78 -3.32 -20.38 0.32
CA THR A 78 -3.78 -20.12 -1.05
C THR A 78 -3.54 -18.66 -1.44
N LEU A 79 -3.85 -17.73 -0.53
CA LEU A 79 -3.58 -16.29 -0.70
C LEU A 79 -2.08 -16.03 -0.81
N THR A 80 -1.26 -16.69 0.01
CA THR A 80 0.21 -16.58 -0.05
C THR A 80 0.73 -17.06 -1.39
N LYS A 81 0.27 -18.23 -1.87
CA LYS A 81 0.67 -18.76 -3.18
C LYS A 81 0.28 -17.82 -4.33
N ARG A 82 -0.93 -17.24 -4.27
CA ARG A 82 -1.40 -16.26 -5.26
C ARG A 82 -0.59 -14.98 -5.21
N SER A 83 -0.39 -14.40 -4.02
CA SER A 83 0.41 -13.20 -3.82
C SER A 83 1.84 -13.44 -4.27
N PHE A 84 2.47 -14.58 -3.93
CA PHE A 84 3.83 -14.91 -4.34
C PHE A 84 3.97 -15.04 -5.86
N MET A 85 3.00 -15.67 -6.53
CA MET A 85 2.96 -15.74 -7.99
C MET A 85 2.76 -14.36 -8.62
N ASN A 86 1.93 -13.50 -8.02
CA ASN A 86 1.74 -12.12 -8.47
C ASN A 86 3.06 -11.34 -8.36
N MET A 87 3.67 -11.39 -7.17
CA MET A 87 4.97 -10.82 -6.82
C MET A 87 6.07 -11.24 -7.80
N SER A 88 6.14 -12.54 -8.11
CA SER A 88 7.19 -13.10 -8.96
C SER A 88 7.00 -12.79 -10.44
N ARG A 89 5.76 -12.56 -10.89
CA ARG A 89 5.45 -12.24 -12.30
C ARG A 89 5.56 -10.75 -12.60
N ASP A 90 5.41 -9.89 -11.59
CA ASP A 90 5.75 -8.47 -11.66
C ASP A 90 7.28 -8.26 -11.58
N PHE A 91 7.97 -8.77 -12.60
CA PHE A 91 9.42 -8.72 -12.71
C PHE A 91 9.94 -7.28 -12.63
N GLY A 92 9.28 -6.35 -13.34
CA GLY A 92 9.69 -4.96 -13.41
C GLY A 92 9.66 -4.22 -12.07
N TYR A 93 8.89 -4.69 -11.09
CA TYR A 93 8.75 -3.97 -9.82
C TYR A 93 9.72 -4.50 -8.76
N TYR A 94 9.69 -5.81 -8.47
CA TYR A 94 10.54 -6.40 -7.44
C TYR A 94 12.00 -6.54 -7.88
N TRP A 95 12.27 -6.89 -9.14
CA TRP A 95 13.66 -7.03 -9.61
C TRP A 95 14.32 -5.68 -9.85
N LEU A 96 13.62 -4.72 -10.43
CA LEU A 96 14.15 -3.36 -10.57
C LEU A 96 14.47 -2.77 -9.21
N ARG A 97 13.57 -2.97 -8.23
CA ARG A 97 13.81 -2.57 -6.85
C ARG A 97 15.05 -3.24 -6.28
N LEU A 98 15.21 -4.55 -6.43
CA LEU A 98 16.40 -5.28 -6.00
C LEU A 98 17.68 -4.74 -6.65
N VAL A 99 17.67 -4.47 -7.97
CA VAL A 99 18.81 -3.89 -8.68
C VAL A 99 19.17 -2.50 -8.14
N ILE A 100 18.18 -1.61 -7.94
CA ILE A 100 18.44 -0.26 -7.43
C ILE A 100 19.01 -0.33 -6.00
N TYR A 101 18.51 -1.24 -5.16
CA TYR A 101 19.04 -1.43 -3.80
C TYR A 101 20.51 -1.85 -3.82
N ILE A 102 20.88 -2.78 -4.70
CA ILE A 102 22.26 -3.23 -4.86
C ILE A 102 23.13 -2.06 -5.34
N VAL A 103 22.71 -1.33 -6.38
CA VAL A 103 23.46 -0.19 -6.92
C VAL A 103 23.67 0.88 -5.86
N VAL A 104 22.62 1.28 -5.13
CA VAL A 104 22.73 2.29 -4.06
C VAL A 104 23.66 1.81 -2.96
N THR A 105 23.57 0.55 -2.55
CA THR A 105 24.44 0.02 -1.49
C THR A 105 25.90 -0.04 -1.93
N ILE A 106 26.17 -0.41 -3.18
CA ILE A 106 27.52 -0.37 -3.77
C ILE A 106 28.03 1.07 -3.82
N CYS A 107 27.21 2.04 -4.29
CA CYS A 107 27.60 3.44 -4.34
C CYS A 107 28.00 3.96 -2.94
N ILE A 108 27.18 3.69 -1.92
CA ILE A 108 27.51 4.07 -0.53
C ILE A 108 28.79 3.35 -0.07
N GLY A 109 28.90 2.04 -0.32
CA GLY A 109 30.09 1.26 0.03
C GLY A 109 31.38 1.78 -0.64
N THR A 110 31.31 2.26 -1.88
CA THR A 110 32.47 2.86 -2.57
C THR A 110 32.92 4.19 -1.97
N ILE A 111 31.99 5.01 -1.46
CA ILE A 111 32.30 6.29 -0.83
C ILE A 111 33.06 6.07 0.49
N TYR A 112 32.74 5.01 1.23
CA TYR A 112 33.32 4.67 2.52
C TYR A 112 34.38 3.55 2.44
N LEU A 113 34.94 3.32 1.25
CA LEU A 113 35.93 2.28 1.02
C LEU A 113 37.28 2.67 1.66
N ASN A 114 37.90 1.73 2.39
CA ASN A 114 39.17 1.95 3.10
C ASN A 114 39.15 3.06 4.18
N VAL A 115 38.08 3.13 4.96
CA VAL A 115 38.08 3.87 6.21
C VAL A 115 39.16 3.28 7.13
N GLY A 116 40.21 4.06 7.42
CA GLY A 116 41.39 3.64 8.20
C GLY A 116 41.08 3.21 9.64
N THR A 117 42.06 3.24 10.54
CA THR A 117 41.91 2.73 11.92
C THR A 117 41.90 3.82 13.01
N GLY A 118 41.81 5.10 12.64
CA GLY A 118 41.82 6.21 13.59
C GLY A 118 40.47 6.43 14.30
N TYR A 119 40.43 7.35 15.28
CA TYR A 119 39.18 7.74 15.94
C TYR A 119 38.12 8.29 14.97
N SER A 120 38.54 9.01 13.93
CA SER A 120 37.64 9.48 12.86
C SER A 120 37.03 8.33 12.06
N SER A 121 37.70 7.18 12.02
CA SER A 121 37.27 5.99 11.27
C SER A 121 36.12 5.25 11.94
N ILE A 122 36.06 5.28 13.27
CA ILE A 122 34.93 4.76 14.07
C ILE A 122 33.63 5.50 13.69
N LEU A 123 33.70 6.83 13.64
CA LEU A 123 32.56 7.66 13.24
C LEU A 123 32.19 7.44 11.76
N ALA A 124 33.18 7.30 10.88
CA ALA A 124 32.96 7.02 9.46
C ALA A 124 32.29 5.65 9.20
N ARG A 125 32.61 4.63 9.99
CA ARG A 125 31.96 3.30 9.92
C ARG A 125 30.51 3.35 10.39
N GLY A 126 30.26 4.00 11.53
CA GLY A 126 28.91 4.20 12.05
C GLY A 126 28.03 5.00 11.09
N SER A 127 28.57 6.07 10.50
CA SER A 127 27.86 6.87 9.50
C SER A 127 27.53 6.08 8.23
N CYS A 128 28.45 5.27 7.73
CA CYS A 128 28.17 4.40 6.58
C CYS A 128 27.04 3.41 6.88
N ALA A 129 27.09 2.72 8.03
CA ALA A 129 26.05 1.78 8.43
C ALA A 129 24.68 2.48 8.52
N SER A 130 24.60 3.64 9.17
CA SER A 130 23.38 4.42 9.25
C SER A 130 22.85 4.85 7.87
N PHE A 131 23.71 5.24 6.94
CA PHE A 131 23.30 5.57 5.58
C PHE A 131 22.71 4.37 4.86
N VAL A 132 23.36 3.21 4.91
CA VAL A 132 22.82 2.00 4.29
C VAL A 132 21.46 1.65 4.88
N PHE A 133 21.34 1.63 6.22
CA PHE A 133 20.06 1.40 6.87
C PHE A 133 18.99 2.41 6.44
N GLY A 134 19.31 3.70 6.44
CA GLY A 134 18.37 4.77 6.08
C GLY A 134 17.94 4.73 4.61
N PHE A 135 18.86 4.52 3.67
CA PHE A 135 18.54 4.44 2.24
C PHE A 135 17.77 3.17 1.89
N VAL A 136 18.17 2.02 2.44
CA VAL A 136 17.47 0.73 2.19
C VAL A 136 16.03 0.79 2.71
N THR A 137 15.79 1.39 3.88
CA THR A 137 14.43 1.56 4.40
C THR A 137 13.65 2.67 3.74
N PHE A 138 14.29 3.77 3.33
CA PHE A 138 13.62 4.83 2.56
C PHE A 138 13.11 4.31 1.21
N MET A 139 13.92 3.49 0.54
CA MET A 139 13.54 2.84 -0.70
C MET A 139 12.34 1.88 -0.52
N SER A 140 12.02 1.46 0.71
CA SER A 140 10.85 0.63 0.96
C SER A 140 9.52 1.32 0.73
N ILE A 141 9.51 2.66 0.73
CA ILE A 141 8.35 3.45 0.30
C ILE A 141 8.03 3.20 -1.18
N GLY A 142 9.03 2.83 -2.00
CA GLY A 142 8.82 2.40 -3.38
C GLY A 142 7.86 1.20 -3.50
N GLY A 143 7.73 0.40 -2.42
CA GLY A 143 6.78 -0.70 -2.20
C GLY A 143 5.29 -0.30 -2.13
N PHE A 144 5.03 0.98 -1.86
CA PHE A 144 3.71 1.44 -1.47
C PHE A 144 2.60 1.30 -2.54
N PRO A 145 2.83 1.65 -3.82
CA PRO A 145 1.79 1.53 -4.85
C PRO A 145 1.25 0.11 -5.01
N SER A 146 2.13 -0.91 -4.94
CA SER A 146 1.74 -2.32 -5.03
C SER A 146 0.82 -2.72 -3.88
N PHE A 147 1.14 -2.29 -2.64
CA PHE A 147 0.27 -2.56 -1.49
C PHE A 147 -1.09 -1.90 -1.61
N VAL A 148 -1.16 -0.70 -2.19
CA VAL A 148 -2.45 -0.03 -2.42
C VAL A 148 -3.29 -0.78 -3.45
N GLU A 149 -2.68 -1.35 -4.49
CA GLU A 149 -3.38 -2.18 -5.46
C GLU A 149 -3.93 -3.47 -4.83
N GLU A 150 -3.12 -4.17 -4.04
CA GLU A 150 -3.56 -5.36 -3.30
C GLU A 150 -4.67 -5.04 -2.29
N MET A 151 -4.57 -3.90 -1.58
CA MET A 151 -5.58 -3.45 -0.63
C MET A 151 -6.95 -3.22 -1.30
N LYS A 152 -6.97 -2.69 -2.53
CA LYS A 152 -8.22 -2.50 -3.29
C LYS A 152 -8.87 -3.83 -3.63
N VAL A 153 -8.07 -4.82 -4.04
CA VAL A 153 -8.55 -6.19 -4.32
C VAL A 153 -9.08 -6.82 -3.04
N PHE A 154 -8.34 -6.69 -1.93
CA PHE A 154 -8.74 -7.18 -0.63
C PHE A 154 -10.09 -6.61 -0.17
N GLN A 155 -10.30 -5.30 -0.27
CA GLN A 155 -11.56 -4.66 0.11
C GLN A 155 -12.75 -5.27 -0.66
N ARG A 156 -12.58 -5.53 -1.97
CA ARG A 156 -13.61 -6.15 -2.80
C ARG A 156 -13.88 -7.61 -2.39
N GLU A 157 -12.83 -8.39 -2.16
CA GLU A 157 -12.95 -9.81 -1.77
C GLU A 157 -13.52 -9.96 -0.34
N ARG A 158 -13.24 -9.01 0.54
CA ARG A 158 -13.79 -8.94 1.90
C ARG A 158 -15.29 -8.63 1.90
N LEU A 159 -15.75 -7.70 1.07
CA LEU A 159 -17.18 -7.40 0.90
C LEU A 159 -17.96 -8.61 0.40
N ASN A 160 -17.32 -9.49 -0.37
CA ASN A 160 -17.88 -10.75 -0.83
C ASN A 160 -17.72 -11.91 0.18
N GLY A 161 -17.26 -11.67 1.41
CA GLY A 161 -17.16 -12.70 2.46
C GLY A 161 -16.08 -13.77 2.28
N HIS A 162 -15.07 -13.56 1.41
CA HIS A 162 -14.12 -14.61 1.04
C HIS A 162 -13.05 -14.91 2.10
N TYR A 163 -12.50 -13.92 2.80
CA TYR A 163 -11.50 -14.14 3.86
C TYR A 163 -11.38 -12.94 4.80
N GLY A 164 -10.80 -13.17 5.99
CA GLY A 164 -10.62 -12.16 7.04
C GLY A 164 -9.31 -11.36 6.93
N VAL A 165 -9.24 -10.24 7.66
CA VAL A 165 -8.08 -9.33 7.68
C VAL A 165 -6.80 -10.04 8.14
N ALA A 166 -6.89 -10.89 9.17
CA ALA A 166 -5.72 -11.60 9.70
C ALA A 166 -5.10 -12.57 8.67
N ALA A 167 -5.93 -13.25 7.87
CA ALA A 167 -5.45 -14.14 6.83
C ALA A 167 -4.72 -13.35 5.73
N PHE A 168 -5.25 -12.19 5.35
CA PHE A 168 -4.61 -11.29 4.39
C PHE A 168 -3.24 -10.81 4.86
N VAL A 169 -3.15 -10.27 6.08
CA VAL A 169 -1.90 -9.70 6.61
C VAL A 169 -0.81 -10.77 6.73
N ILE A 170 -1.15 -11.96 7.25
CA ILE A 170 -0.20 -13.06 7.37
C ILE A 170 0.26 -13.51 5.99
N SER A 171 -0.67 -13.69 5.04
CA SER A 171 -0.33 -14.16 3.69
C SER A 171 0.56 -13.18 2.94
N ASN A 172 0.26 -11.88 3.05
CA ASN A 172 1.06 -10.84 2.42
C ASN A 172 2.47 -10.77 3.01
N THR A 173 2.57 -10.84 4.35
CA THR A 173 3.87 -10.83 5.04
C THR A 173 4.72 -12.04 4.62
N LEU A 174 4.11 -13.23 4.60
CA LEU A 174 4.82 -14.47 4.25
C LEU A 174 5.25 -14.50 2.77
N SER A 175 4.44 -13.92 1.89
CA SER A 175 4.74 -13.75 0.46
C SER A 175 5.92 -12.79 0.24
N ALA A 176 5.98 -11.69 1.00
CA ALA A 176 7.03 -10.68 0.90
C ALA A 176 8.37 -11.08 1.54
N MET A 177 8.34 -11.90 2.60
CA MET A 177 9.54 -12.34 3.32
C MET A 177 10.72 -12.79 2.44
N PRO A 178 10.58 -13.73 1.47
CA PRO A 178 11.71 -14.21 0.68
C PRO A 178 12.41 -13.09 -0.11
N PHE A 179 11.64 -12.14 -0.65
CA PHE A 179 12.18 -11.01 -1.39
C PHE A 179 12.90 -10.04 -0.46
N LEU A 180 12.32 -9.74 0.71
CA LEU A 180 12.94 -8.87 1.70
C LEU A 180 14.25 -9.47 2.24
N ILE A 181 14.26 -10.77 2.56
CA ILE A 181 15.46 -11.49 3.00
C ILE A 181 16.54 -11.42 1.93
N MET A 182 16.21 -11.66 0.66
CA MET A 182 17.17 -11.58 -0.44
C MET A 182 17.77 -10.17 -0.57
N ILE A 183 16.93 -9.13 -0.53
CA ILE A 183 17.38 -7.73 -0.62
C ILE A 183 18.31 -7.37 0.55
N THR A 184 17.93 -7.69 1.78
CA THR A 184 18.69 -7.33 2.99
C THR A 184 19.95 -8.17 3.13
N PHE A 185 19.92 -9.43 2.69
CA PHE A 185 21.11 -10.27 2.66
C PHE A 185 22.14 -9.73 1.67
N ILE A 186 21.75 -9.43 0.43
CA ILE A 186 22.70 -8.93 -0.59
C ILE A 186 23.24 -7.56 -0.19
N SER A 187 22.37 -6.60 0.16
CA SER A 187 22.79 -5.26 0.59
C SER A 187 23.62 -5.30 1.87
N GLY A 188 23.22 -6.10 2.86
CA GLY A 188 23.96 -6.28 4.11
C GLY A 188 25.34 -6.87 3.88
N THR A 189 25.45 -7.89 3.02
CA THR A 189 26.72 -8.51 2.60
C THR A 189 27.66 -7.49 1.97
N VAL A 190 27.18 -6.78 0.95
CA VAL A 190 27.98 -5.77 0.23
C VAL A 190 28.48 -4.68 1.19
N CYS A 191 27.59 -4.13 2.02
CA CYS A 191 27.95 -3.11 2.99
C CYS A 191 28.99 -3.60 3.99
N TYR A 192 28.78 -4.79 4.56
CA TYR A 192 29.63 -5.33 5.63
C TYR A 192 31.06 -5.57 5.14
N PHE A 193 31.22 -6.13 3.93
CA PHE A 193 32.53 -6.39 3.34
C PHE A 193 33.21 -5.11 2.81
N MET A 194 32.49 -4.17 2.19
CA MET A 194 33.10 -2.94 1.66
C MET A 194 33.63 -2.01 2.76
N VAL A 195 32.94 -1.96 3.90
CA VAL A 195 33.31 -1.11 5.04
C VAL A 195 34.33 -1.81 5.96
N ASN A 196 34.59 -3.11 5.74
CA ASN A 196 35.42 -3.97 6.59
C ASN A 196 35.01 -3.88 8.07
N LEU A 197 33.73 -4.14 8.37
CA LEU A 197 33.24 -4.19 9.75
C LEU A 197 33.94 -5.29 10.57
N HIS A 198 33.74 -5.28 11.89
CA HIS A 198 34.40 -6.18 12.84
C HIS A 198 34.34 -7.64 12.37
N PRO A 199 35.46 -8.32 12.12
CA PRO A 199 35.48 -9.68 11.60
C PRO A 199 34.82 -10.66 12.59
N GLY A 200 33.78 -11.36 12.14
CA GLY A 200 33.11 -12.41 12.91
C GLY A 200 31.75 -12.75 12.34
N PHE A 201 31.44 -14.04 12.20
CA PHE A 201 30.18 -14.49 11.63
C PHE A 201 28.97 -14.04 12.45
N ASP A 202 29.09 -14.00 13.79
CA ASP A 202 28.02 -13.56 14.68
C ASP A 202 27.67 -12.09 14.50
N HIS A 203 28.69 -11.22 14.33
CA HIS A 203 28.51 -9.79 14.09
C HIS A 203 27.91 -9.51 12.71
N TYR A 204 28.36 -10.27 11.70
CA TYR A 204 27.78 -10.23 10.36
C TYR A 204 26.30 -10.61 10.38
N LEU A 205 25.95 -11.74 10.99
CA LEU A 205 24.58 -12.21 11.06
C LEU A 205 23.69 -11.22 11.82
N PHE A 206 24.19 -10.70 12.95
CA PHE A 206 23.47 -9.66 13.72
C PHE A 206 23.19 -8.42 12.87
N PHE A 207 24.17 -7.94 12.10
CA PHE A 207 24.01 -6.79 11.21
C PHE A 207 22.93 -7.03 10.15
N VAL A 208 22.96 -8.17 9.46
CA VAL A 208 21.97 -8.53 8.43
C VAL A 208 20.58 -8.68 9.05
N LEU A 209 20.46 -9.30 10.22
CA LEU A 209 19.18 -9.45 10.93
C LEU A 209 18.62 -8.09 11.39
N CYS A 210 19.48 -7.19 11.88
CA CYS A 210 19.06 -5.83 12.21
C CYS A 210 18.57 -5.07 10.97
N LEU A 211 19.27 -5.21 9.83
CA LEU A 211 18.84 -4.60 8.57
C LEU A 211 17.48 -5.16 8.13
N TYR A 212 17.32 -6.47 8.19
CA TYR A 212 16.05 -7.16 7.92
C TYR A 212 14.91 -6.71 8.82
N ALA A 213 15.14 -6.63 10.13
CA ALA A 213 14.17 -6.13 11.10
C ALA A 213 13.76 -4.68 10.78
N SER A 214 14.72 -3.81 10.44
CA SER A 214 14.40 -2.42 10.10
C SER A 214 13.53 -2.30 8.85
N VAL A 215 13.84 -3.06 7.80
CA VAL A 215 13.07 -3.07 6.54
C VAL A 215 11.68 -3.62 6.75
N THR A 216 11.54 -4.74 7.45
CA THR A 216 10.22 -5.34 7.74
C THR A 216 9.33 -4.43 8.57
N VAL A 217 9.90 -3.68 9.52
CA VAL A 217 9.12 -2.68 10.27
C VAL A 217 8.64 -1.56 9.36
N VAL A 218 9.48 -1.02 8.48
CA VAL A 218 9.04 0.02 7.52
C VAL A 218 7.98 -0.49 6.56
N GLU A 219 8.12 -1.72 6.05
CA GLU A 219 7.10 -2.37 5.21
C GLU A 219 5.76 -2.50 5.95
N SER A 220 5.78 -2.93 7.22
CA SER A 220 4.55 -3.01 8.03
C SER A 220 3.91 -1.65 8.30
N LEU A 221 4.72 -0.62 8.54
CA LEU A 221 4.26 0.76 8.66
C LEU A 221 3.59 1.23 7.37
N MET A 222 4.19 0.95 6.21
CA MET A 222 3.62 1.30 4.91
C MET A 222 2.29 0.59 4.66
N MET A 223 2.15 -0.68 5.07
CA MET A 223 0.86 -1.40 5.01
C MET A 223 -0.22 -0.73 5.87
N VAL A 224 0.13 -0.28 7.08
CA VAL A 224 -0.80 0.45 7.95
C VAL A 224 -1.26 1.75 7.27
N ILE A 225 -0.33 2.52 6.70
CA ILE A 225 -0.65 3.76 5.97
C ILE A 225 -1.55 3.45 4.76
N ALA A 226 -1.26 2.39 4.01
CA ALA A 226 -2.05 1.98 2.85
C ALA A 226 -3.49 1.60 3.22
N SER A 227 -3.73 1.11 4.45
CA SER A 227 -5.07 0.80 4.94
C SER A 227 -5.91 2.04 5.31
N ILE A 228 -5.24 3.13 5.73
CA ILE A 228 -5.89 4.35 6.21
C ILE A 228 -6.14 5.32 5.06
N VAL A 229 -5.19 5.39 4.12
CA VAL A 229 -5.17 6.42 3.10
C VAL A 229 -5.87 5.95 1.82
N PRO A 230 -6.91 6.66 1.34
CA PRO A 230 -7.64 6.27 0.12
C PRO A 230 -6.86 6.58 -1.18
N ASN A 231 -5.88 7.50 -1.11
CA ASN A 231 -5.12 7.96 -2.28
C ASN A 231 -3.63 7.59 -2.18
N PHE A 232 -3.11 6.89 -3.20
CA PHE A 232 -1.74 6.40 -3.19
C PHE A 232 -0.68 7.52 -3.07
N LEU A 233 -0.90 8.68 -3.70
CA LEU A 233 0.03 9.81 -3.65
C LEU A 233 0.14 10.38 -2.24
N MET A 234 -1.01 10.56 -1.58
CA MET A 234 -1.06 11.04 -0.19
C MET A 234 -0.36 10.05 0.75
N GLY A 235 -0.52 8.75 0.51
CA GLY A 235 0.15 7.71 1.29
C GLY A 235 1.67 7.73 1.13
N ILE A 236 2.19 7.94 -0.09
CA ILE A 236 3.63 8.11 -0.33
C ILE A 236 4.16 9.36 0.40
N ILE A 237 3.44 10.48 0.35
CA ILE A 237 3.86 11.73 1.03
C ILE A 237 3.93 11.51 2.55
N ILE A 238 2.90 10.90 3.14
CA ILE A 238 2.87 10.62 4.59
C ILE A 238 3.96 9.61 4.96
N GLY A 239 4.10 8.53 4.20
CA GLY A 239 5.12 7.50 4.43
C GLY A 239 6.54 8.06 4.35
N ALA A 240 6.83 8.86 3.33
CA ALA A 240 8.11 9.55 3.19
C ALA A 240 8.35 10.58 4.29
N GLY A 241 7.31 11.31 4.73
CA GLY A 241 7.39 12.23 5.86
C GLY A 241 7.75 11.53 7.17
N ILE A 242 7.03 10.46 7.51
CA ILE A 242 7.29 9.67 8.71
C ILE A 242 8.69 9.04 8.66
N GLN A 243 9.06 8.46 7.51
CA GLN A 243 10.38 7.86 7.33
C GLN A 243 11.50 8.88 7.42
N GLY A 244 11.32 10.08 6.85
CA GLY A 244 12.27 11.18 6.97
C GLY A 244 12.47 11.60 8.43
N ILE A 245 11.39 11.66 9.22
CA ILE A 245 11.49 11.97 10.66
C ILE A 245 12.23 10.84 11.39
N PHE A 246 11.97 9.57 11.11
CA PHE A 246 12.72 8.45 11.71
C PHE A 246 14.20 8.48 11.33
N MET A 247 14.54 8.87 10.10
CA MET A 247 15.92 9.03 9.68
C MET A 247 16.63 10.15 10.45
N LEU A 248 15.95 11.27 10.73
CA LEU A 248 16.49 12.38 11.52
C LEU A 248 16.76 11.99 12.99
N VAL A 249 15.95 11.10 13.54
CA VAL A 249 16.01 10.70 14.96
C VAL A 249 16.83 9.44 15.22
N SER A 250 17.27 8.76 14.15
CA SER A 250 18.09 7.54 14.18
C SER A 250 19.45 7.66 14.90
N GLY A 251 19.82 8.85 15.39
CA GLY A 251 21.08 9.09 16.12
C GLY A 251 22.28 9.37 15.22
N TYR A 252 22.08 9.40 13.89
CA TYR A 252 23.09 9.72 12.89
C TYR A 252 23.47 11.21 12.85
N PHE A 253 22.46 12.10 12.75
CA PHE A 253 22.69 13.55 12.59
C PHE A 253 23.12 14.23 13.88
N ARG A 254 22.68 13.69 15.02
CA ARG A 254 23.04 14.18 16.35
C ARG A 254 22.92 13.03 17.35
N LEU A 255 23.91 12.89 18.24
CA LEU A 255 23.87 11.85 19.26
C LEU A 255 22.61 12.02 20.13
N PRO A 256 22.00 10.91 20.61
CA PRO A 256 20.75 10.94 21.37
C PRO A 256 20.80 11.81 22.62
N ASN A 257 22.01 12.02 23.15
CA ASN A 257 22.26 12.84 24.33
C ASN A 257 22.19 14.35 24.08
N ASP A 258 22.38 14.80 22.85
CA ASP A 258 22.37 16.22 22.45
C ASP A 258 21.06 16.65 21.75
N ILE A 259 20.10 15.73 21.68
CA ILE A 259 18.78 15.98 21.10
C ILE A 259 17.89 16.74 22.11
N PRO A 260 17.17 17.80 21.68
CA PRO A 260 16.28 18.57 22.55
C PRO A 260 15.22 17.70 23.25
N LYS A 261 15.09 17.92 24.57
CA LYS A 261 14.53 16.95 25.54
C LYS A 261 13.03 16.58 25.41
N PRO A 262 12.07 17.48 25.09
CA PRO A 262 10.66 17.14 25.30
C PRO A 262 10.04 16.25 24.22
N VAL A 263 10.36 16.44 22.94
CA VAL A 263 9.68 15.74 21.83
C VAL A 263 10.59 14.76 21.10
N TRP A 264 11.88 15.04 21.04
CA TRP A 264 12.80 14.30 20.19
C TRP A 264 13.56 13.20 20.95
N ARG A 265 13.77 13.38 22.27
CA ARG A 265 14.51 12.43 23.10
C ARG A 265 13.66 11.27 23.63
N TYR A 266 12.40 11.48 24.01
CA TYR A 266 11.64 10.50 24.82
C TYR A 266 10.36 9.88 24.24
N PRO A 267 9.86 10.29 23.07
CA PRO A 267 9.03 9.38 22.25
C PRO A 267 9.71 8.96 20.94
N MET A 268 10.33 9.90 20.23
CA MET A 268 10.75 9.65 18.84
C MET A 268 12.01 8.78 18.72
N SER A 269 12.95 8.86 19.65
CA SER A 269 14.15 7.99 19.68
C SER A 269 13.82 6.54 20.03
N TYR A 270 12.82 6.32 20.87
CA TYR A 270 12.35 4.99 21.27
C TYR A 270 11.50 4.32 20.17
N ILE A 271 10.79 5.12 19.37
CA ILE A 271 10.00 4.62 18.23
C ILE A 271 10.89 4.39 17.00
N SER A 272 12.01 5.10 16.88
CA SER A 272 12.92 4.93 15.76
C SER A 272 13.61 3.56 15.82
N PHE A 273 13.15 2.59 15.03
CA PHE A 273 13.68 1.23 14.99
C PHE A 273 15.12 1.12 14.47
N HIS A 274 15.63 2.20 13.86
CA HIS A 274 17.03 2.36 13.48
C HIS A 274 17.96 2.70 14.65
N PHE A 275 17.41 2.93 15.85
CA PHE A 275 18.16 3.35 17.01
C PHE A 275 19.00 2.21 17.57
N CYS A 276 20.29 2.16 17.21
CA CYS A 276 21.25 1.34 17.92
C CYS A 276 21.69 2.07 19.20
N ARG A 277 21.20 1.58 20.35
CA ARG A 277 21.52 2.14 21.68
C ARG A 277 22.98 1.95 22.09
N ASP A 278 23.66 0.96 21.52
CA ASP A 278 25.05 0.60 21.84
C ASP A 278 25.94 0.67 20.59
N ASN A 279 26.38 1.88 20.21
CA ASN A 279 27.44 2.07 19.21
C ASN A 279 28.74 1.35 19.57
N THR A 280 28.91 0.89 20.81
CA THR A 280 30.10 0.20 21.32
C THR A 280 30.18 -1.27 20.95
N LYS A 281 29.11 -1.90 20.45
CA LYS A 281 29.10 -3.35 20.11
C LYS A 281 29.15 -3.63 18.60
N MET A 282 28.96 -2.61 17.77
CA MET A 282 29.00 -2.72 16.31
C MET A 282 30.29 -2.18 15.69
N ILE A 283 31.19 -1.64 16.51
CA ILE A 283 32.48 -1.08 16.09
C ILE A 283 33.60 -1.96 16.64
#